data_AF-Q36546-F1
#
_entry.id   AF-Q36546-F1
#
_cell.length_a   1.000
_cell.length_b   1.000
_cell.length_c   1.000
_cell.angle_alpha   90.00
_cell.angle_beta   90.00
_cell.angle_gamma   90.00
#
_symmetry.space_group_name_H-M   'P 1'
#
loop_
_entity.id
_entity.type
_entity.pdbx_description
1 polymer ?
#
loop_
_entity_poly.entity_id
_entity_poly.type
_entity_poly.pdbx_seq_one_letter_code
_entity_poly.pdbx_strand_id
1 'polypeptide(L)'
;MHSSLPKGRRREMALSQDGFIDSTDLDDDLYLVTYKNKVSDDLFKEMEETTKQPANTAVQLSAAIAAYARIVLYPFIKRDDCYYTDTDSIVVQNELPEEMVSPSEIGKLKKELYVKEGIFLAPKSYCIHALHEDKEEIIMKHKGPVRKVITKDSYINQLADPTLKQQFSCSADFHRDFKNLCVEKKINTYVVGIGNSTKRELVYDEDGTWIGTKPPHIGEDSIDSIHPTAHKVITGILGKMNNLTKKCNLKDHKSDDDKKIKDYKKRESHQTKKKKADKKKPVNKKKKADSILQVKVKGYWQFPINNDPLDL
;
A
#
# COMPACT_ATOMS: atom_id res chain seq x y z
N MET A 1 10.29 -47.71 22.44
CA MET A 1 11.76 -47.78 22.24
C MET A 1 12.12 -46.79 21.14
N HIS A 2 12.58 -45.59 21.50
CA HIS A 2 13.11 -44.64 20.51
C HIS A 2 14.51 -45.09 20.10
N SER A 3 14.64 -45.67 18.91
CA SER A 3 15.95 -45.98 18.33
C SER A 3 16.64 -44.68 17.91
N SER A 4 17.64 -44.25 18.67
CA SER A 4 18.57 -43.21 18.24
C SER A 4 19.42 -43.74 17.08
N LEU A 5 19.18 -43.22 15.88
CA LEU A 5 20.08 -43.45 14.73
C LEU A 5 21.49 -42.94 15.08
N PRO A 6 22.57 -43.62 14.62
CA PRO A 6 23.95 -43.20 14.87
C PRO A 6 24.19 -41.76 14.40
N LYS A 7 24.94 -40.98 15.20
CA LYS A 7 25.13 -39.53 15.09
C LYS A 7 25.49 -39.03 13.68
N GLY A 8 26.40 -39.70 12.98
CA GLY A 8 26.80 -39.34 11.61
C GLY A 8 25.67 -39.52 10.58
N ARG A 9 24.81 -40.51 10.78
CA ARG A 9 23.72 -40.86 9.85
C ARG A 9 22.65 -39.77 9.80
N ARG A 10 22.36 -39.10 10.92
CA ARG A 10 21.38 -37.98 10.95
C ARG A 10 21.88 -36.76 10.18
N ARG A 11 23.17 -36.41 10.30
CA ARG A 11 23.78 -35.30 9.56
C ARG A 11 23.84 -35.62 8.07
N GLU A 12 24.28 -36.81 7.69
CA GLU A 12 24.27 -37.24 6.28
C GLU A 12 22.87 -37.21 5.69
N MET A 13 21.86 -37.70 6.42
CA MET A 13 20.46 -37.64 5.98
C MET A 13 19.99 -36.20 5.76
N ALA A 14 20.30 -35.29 6.70
CA ALA A 14 19.98 -33.87 6.58
C ALA A 14 20.66 -33.24 5.34
N LEU A 15 21.97 -33.44 5.15
CA LEU A 15 22.70 -32.89 4.01
C LEU A 15 22.26 -33.51 2.66
N SER A 16 21.74 -34.74 2.67
CA SER A 16 21.26 -35.43 1.47
C SER A 16 19.81 -35.09 1.09
N GLN A 17 19.12 -34.27 1.89
CA GLN A 17 17.71 -33.96 1.66
C GLN A 17 17.54 -33.01 0.46
N ASP A 18 16.55 -33.27 -0.40
CA ASP A 18 16.30 -32.43 -1.58
C ASP A 18 15.94 -31.00 -1.17
N GLY A 19 16.50 -30.04 -1.89
CA GLY A 19 16.43 -28.63 -1.56
C GLY A 19 17.50 -28.16 -0.58
N PHE A 20 18.47 -28.98 -0.17
CA PHE A 20 19.64 -28.50 0.59
C PHE A 20 20.30 -27.30 -0.09
N ILE A 21 20.55 -26.23 0.68
CA ILE A 21 21.28 -25.05 0.24
C ILE A 21 22.65 -25.02 0.90
N ASP A 22 22.66 -25.08 2.24
CA ASP A 22 23.87 -24.85 3.02
C ASP A 22 23.75 -25.47 4.42
N SER A 23 24.89 -25.75 5.05
CA SER A 23 24.98 -26.19 6.45
C SER A 23 26.09 -25.47 7.19
N THR A 24 25.80 -25.02 8.40
CA THR A 24 26.78 -24.43 9.32
C THR A 24 26.91 -25.34 10.53
N ASP A 25 28.10 -25.89 10.75
CA ASP A 25 28.41 -26.59 11.99
C ASP A 25 28.52 -25.56 13.12
N LEU A 26 27.81 -25.81 14.22
CA LEU A 26 27.69 -24.92 15.38
C LEU A 26 28.46 -25.47 16.58
N ASP A 27 28.51 -26.80 16.71
CA ASP A 27 29.28 -27.55 17.69
C ASP A 27 29.46 -29.01 17.18
N ASP A 28 30.15 -29.87 17.92
CA ASP A 28 30.44 -31.26 17.55
C ASP A 28 29.17 -32.07 17.21
N ASP A 29 28.05 -31.77 17.87
CA ASP A 29 26.75 -32.45 17.69
C ASP A 29 25.63 -31.51 17.20
N LEU A 30 25.92 -30.24 16.92
CA LEU A 30 24.92 -29.24 16.54
C LEU A 30 25.26 -28.59 15.21
N TYR A 31 24.29 -28.58 14.29
CA TYR A 31 24.46 -28.02 12.97
C TYR A 31 23.16 -27.35 12.51
N LEU A 32 23.29 -26.20 11.87
CA LEU A 32 22.20 -25.50 11.21
C LEU A 32 22.16 -25.99 9.76
N VAL A 33 21.01 -26.46 9.28
CA VAL A 33 20.84 -26.78 7.86
C VAL A 33 19.79 -25.88 7.25
N THR A 34 20.13 -25.27 6.13
CA THR A 34 19.25 -24.42 5.34
C THR A 34 18.77 -25.19 4.12
N TYR A 35 17.46 -25.29 3.98
CA TYR A 35 16.83 -25.88 2.80
C TYR A 35 16.02 -24.83 2.06
N LYS A 36 16.11 -24.86 0.73
CA LYS A 36 15.13 -24.28 -0.16
C LYS A 36 13.86 -25.06 0.07
N ASN A 37 12.81 -24.38 0.51
CA ASN A 37 11.51 -24.99 0.73
C ASN A 37 10.93 -25.43 -0.63
N LYS A 38 11.37 -26.59 -1.12
CA LYS A 38 10.68 -27.36 -2.15
C LYS A 38 9.64 -28.12 -1.37
N VAL A 39 8.44 -27.58 -1.28
CA VAL A 39 7.34 -28.40 -0.80
C VAL A 39 7.17 -29.49 -1.85
N SER A 40 7.63 -30.70 -1.56
CA SER A 40 7.37 -31.84 -2.43
C SER A 40 5.86 -32.08 -2.43
N ASP A 41 5.31 -32.52 -3.57
CA ASP A 41 3.88 -32.82 -3.67
C ASP A 41 3.44 -33.83 -2.58
N ASP A 42 4.35 -34.70 -2.16
CA ASP A 42 4.14 -35.68 -1.10
C ASP A 42 4.03 -35.02 0.29
N LEU A 43 4.88 -34.04 0.62
CA LEU A 43 4.77 -33.29 1.88
C LEU A 43 3.53 -32.39 1.87
N PHE A 44 3.14 -31.86 0.70
CA PHE A 44 1.89 -31.10 0.53
C PHE A 44 0.67 -31.99 0.82
N LYS A 45 0.64 -33.22 0.30
CA LYS A 45 -0.41 -34.21 0.57
C LYS A 45 -0.42 -34.66 2.03
N GLU A 46 0.76 -34.92 2.60
CA GLU A 46 0.88 -35.36 4.00
C GLU A 46 0.45 -34.24 4.96
N MET A 47 0.79 -32.97 4.67
CA MET A 47 0.25 -31.81 5.37
C MET A 47 -1.25 -31.65 5.14
N GLU A 48 -1.78 -31.83 3.93
CA GLU A 48 -3.22 -31.77 3.67
C GLU A 48 -4.03 -32.85 4.42
N GLU A 49 -3.44 -34.04 4.59
CA GLU A 49 -4.03 -35.16 5.33
C GLU A 49 -3.93 -35.00 6.86
N THR A 50 -2.79 -34.51 7.37
CA THR A 50 -2.54 -34.35 8.82
C THR A 50 -3.01 -33.00 9.37
N THR A 51 -3.04 -31.96 8.55
CA THR A 51 -3.55 -30.61 8.88
C THR A 51 -4.92 -30.38 8.27
N LYS A 52 -5.88 -31.27 8.55
CA LYS A 52 -7.32 -30.94 8.47
C LYS A 52 -7.74 -29.91 9.53
N GLN A 53 -6.86 -29.00 9.93
CA GLN A 53 -7.36 -27.76 10.51
C GLN A 53 -8.09 -27.06 9.36
N PRO A 54 -9.40 -26.76 9.50
CA PRO A 54 -10.04 -25.97 8.48
C PRO A 54 -9.21 -24.69 8.39
N ALA A 55 -8.65 -24.43 7.22
CA ALA A 55 -8.05 -23.15 6.90
C ALA A 55 -9.20 -22.14 6.93
N ASN A 56 -9.61 -21.74 8.14
CA ASN A 56 -10.59 -20.69 8.42
C ASN A 56 -10.05 -19.32 7.98
N THR A 57 -8.94 -19.30 7.25
CA THR A 57 -8.41 -18.17 6.51
C THR A 57 -9.27 -17.91 5.27
N ALA A 58 -10.30 -17.09 5.47
CA ALA A 58 -11.11 -16.54 4.39
C ALA A 58 -10.38 -15.39 3.68
N VAL A 59 -9.34 -15.72 2.90
CA VAL A 59 -8.53 -14.74 2.15
C VAL A 59 -9.39 -13.85 1.25
N GLN A 60 -10.47 -14.40 0.71
CA GLN A 60 -11.43 -13.68 -0.13
C GLN A 60 -12.16 -12.58 0.67
N LEU A 61 -12.55 -12.86 1.91
CA LEU A 61 -13.15 -11.86 2.79
C LEU A 61 -12.15 -10.76 3.13
N SER A 62 -10.91 -11.12 3.49
CA SER A 62 -9.85 -10.13 3.77
C SER A 62 -9.55 -9.24 2.55
N ALA A 63 -9.51 -9.82 1.35
CA ALA A 63 -9.31 -9.09 0.11
C ALA A 63 -10.50 -8.14 -0.17
N ALA A 64 -11.73 -8.60 0.04
CA ALA A 64 -12.94 -7.79 -0.12
C ALA A 64 -12.93 -6.61 0.87
N ILE A 65 -12.66 -6.85 2.16
CA ILE A 65 -12.57 -5.79 3.19
C ILE A 65 -11.54 -4.73 2.78
N ALA A 66 -10.34 -5.16 2.38
CA ALA A 66 -9.28 -4.24 1.98
C ALA A 66 -9.60 -3.49 0.67
N ALA A 67 -10.35 -4.09 -0.25
CA ALA A 67 -10.83 -3.43 -1.46
C ALA A 67 -11.90 -2.38 -1.14
N TYR A 68 -12.89 -2.73 -0.31
CA TYR A 68 -13.93 -1.80 0.13
C TYR A 68 -13.35 -0.61 0.89
N ALA A 69 -12.38 -0.83 1.79
CA ALA A 69 -11.69 0.26 2.48
C ALA A 69 -11.04 1.25 1.51
N ARG A 70 -10.39 0.76 0.44
CA ARG A 70 -9.80 1.63 -0.61
C ARG A 70 -10.85 2.35 -1.44
N ILE A 71 -11.96 1.70 -1.76
CA ILE A 71 -13.08 2.32 -2.49
C ILE A 71 -13.67 3.47 -1.67
N VAL A 72 -13.86 3.27 -0.36
CA VAL A 72 -14.34 4.30 0.57
C VAL A 72 -13.35 5.46 0.68
N LEU A 73 -12.04 5.19 0.64
CA LEU A 73 -11.01 6.24 0.74
C LEU A 73 -10.79 7.01 -0.57
N TYR A 74 -11.13 6.41 -1.71
CA TYR A 74 -10.85 6.96 -3.04
C TYR A 74 -11.40 8.37 -3.31
N PRO A 75 -12.63 8.75 -2.88
CA PRO A 75 -13.13 10.11 -3.03
C PRO A 75 -12.23 11.17 -2.39
N PHE A 76 -11.54 10.83 -1.30
CA PHE A 76 -10.60 11.71 -0.63
C PHE A 76 -9.25 11.76 -1.34
N ILE A 77 -8.73 10.60 -1.77
CA ILE A 77 -7.46 10.48 -2.51
C ILE A 77 -7.51 11.23 -3.84
N LYS A 78 -8.66 11.23 -4.51
CA LYS A 78 -8.86 11.88 -5.81
C LYS A 78 -8.83 13.40 -5.72
N ARG A 79 -8.96 13.99 -4.54
CA ARG A 79 -9.00 15.45 -4.39
C ARG A 79 -7.66 16.06 -4.76
N ASP A 80 -7.68 17.20 -5.45
CA ASP A 80 -6.47 17.93 -5.84
C ASP A 80 -5.69 18.47 -4.62
N ASP A 81 -6.36 18.62 -3.48
CA ASP A 81 -5.79 19.11 -2.23
C ASP A 81 -5.37 18.00 -1.25
N CYS A 82 -5.33 16.74 -1.70
CA CYS A 82 -4.85 15.61 -0.91
C CYS A 82 -3.34 15.44 -1.06
N TYR A 83 -2.59 15.66 0.02
CA TYR A 83 -1.12 15.55 0.02
C TYR A 83 -0.61 14.17 0.40
N TYR A 84 -1.33 13.44 1.27
CA TYR A 84 -0.88 12.16 1.77
C TYR A 84 -2.05 11.25 2.18
N THR A 85 -1.85 9.95 2.06
CA THR A 85 -2.75 8.93 2.59
C THR A 85 -1.98 7.69 3.04
N ASP A 86 -2.42 7.06 4.13
CA ASP A 86 -1.95 5.74 4.55
C ASP A 86 -3.06 4.98 5.26
N THR A 87 -3.48 3.87 4.65
CA THR A 87 -4.48 2.90 5.14
C THR A 87 -5.88 3.49 5.41
N ASP A 88 -6.01 4.30 6.44
CA ASP A 88 -7.22 4.90 6.99
C ASP A 88 -7.07 6.40 7.31
N SER A 89 -5.91 6.98 7.00
CA SER A 89 -5.59 8.39 7.21
C SER A 89 -5.45 9.17 5.90
N ILE A 90 -5.78 10.45 5.95
CA ILE A 90 -5.56 11.42 4.87
C ILE A 90 -5.03 12.74 5.42
N VAL A 91 -4.21 13.43 4.63
CA VAL A 91 -3.78 14.81 4.89
C VAL A 91 -4.24 15.66 3.73
N VAL A 92 -5.14 16.61 4.00
CA VAL A 92 -5.77 17.47 3.01
C VAL A 92 -5.56 18.94 3.36
N GLN A 93 -5.51 19.81 2.34
CA GLN A 93 -5.39 21.26 2.54
C GLN A 93 -6.68 21.87 3.08
N ASN A 94 -7.82 21.52 2.49
CA ASN A 94 -9.12 22.07 2.88
C ASN A 94 -9.87 21.08 3.76
N GLU A 95 -10.70 21.63 4.65
CA GLU A 95 -11.53 20.83 5.53
C GLU A 95 -12.50 19.95 4.75
N LEU A 96 -12.85 18.82 5.36
CA LEU A 96 -13.86 17.92 4.83
C LEU A 96 -15.26 18.41 5.23
N PRO A 97 -16.29 18.10 4.44
CA PRO A 97 -17.67 18.35 4.82
C PRO A 97 -18.00 17.75 6.20
N GLU A 98 -18.74 18.47 7.03
CA GLU A 98 -19.11 18.03 8.39
C GLU A 98 -19.83 16.68 8.39
N GLU A 99 -20.60 16.38 7.34
CA GLU A 99 -21.29 15.10 7.17
C GLU A 99 -20.34 13.89 7.10
N MET A 100 -19.08 14.09 6.72
CA MET A 100 -18.05 13.04 6.59
C MET A 100 -17.14 12.94 7.82
N VAL A 101 -17.28 13.84 8.79
CA VAL A 101 -16.38 13.97 9.94
C VAL A 101 -17.14 13.71 11.23
N SER A 102 -16.63 12.81 12.07
CA SER A 102 -17.27 12.46 13.34
C SER A 102 -16.28 11.84 14.33
N PRO A 103 -16.45 12.04 15.66
CA PRO A 103 -15.63 11.40 16.70
C PRO A 103 -15.73 9.90 16.74
N SER A 104 -16.96 9.48 16.59
CA SER A 104 -17.51 8.32 17.27
C SER A 104 -18.36 7.52 16.31
N GLU A 105 -18.84 8.14 15.24
CA GLU A 105 -19.62 7.45 14.24
C GLU A 105 -18.72 6.61 13.35
N ILE A 106 -19.00 5.32 13.34
CA ILE A 106 -18.25 4.34 12.55
C ILE A 106 -18.35 4.68 11.05
N GLY A 107 -17.21 4.58 10.35
CA GLY A 107 -17.12 4.85 8.92
C GLY A 107 -16.92 6.33 8.55
N LYS A 108 -17.00 7.26 9.50
CA LYS A 108 -16.63 8.67 9.30
C LYS A 108 -15.19 8.93 9.71
N LEU A 109 -14.60 10.01 9.18
CA LEU A 109 -13.23 10.40 9.48
C LEU A 109 -13.16 11.20 10.78
N LYS A 110 -12.22 10.84 11.63
CA LYS A 110 -11.83 11.62 12.80
C LYS A 110 -10.76 12.62 12.37
N LYS A 111 -11.02 13.91 12.58
CA LYS A 111 -9.95 14.91 12.50
C LYS A 111 -9.02 14.64 13.70
N GLU A 112 -7.71 14.64 13.49
CA GLU A 112 -6.72 14.36 14.55
C GLU A 112 -5.86 15.59 14.76
N LEU A 113 -5.06 15.91 13.76
CA LEU A 113 -4.06 16.94 13.87
C LEU A 113 -4.42 18.13 13.02
N TYR A 114 -3.94 19.29 13.46
CA TYR A 114 -3.87 20.43 12.57
C TYR A 114 -2.44 20.73 12.17
N VAL A 115 -2.18 20.41 10.91
CA VAL A 115 -0.86 20.49 10.29
C VAL A 115 -0.57 21.92 9.88
N LYS A 116 0.48 22.51 10.45
CA LYS A 116 1.01 23.81 10.01
C LYS A 116 1.91 23.65 8.81
N GLU A 117 2.81 22.68 8.89
CA GLU A 117 3.77 22.32 7.86
C GLU A 117 3.96 20.80 7.83
N GLY A 118 4.13 20.24 6.64
CA GLY A 118 4.34 18.81 6.46
C GLY A 118 5.29 18.54 5.31
N ILE A 119 6.30 17.73 5.55
CA ILE A 119 7.24 17.23 4.55
C ILE A 119 6.94 15.76 4.34
N PHE A 120 6.46 15.39 3.15
CA PHE A 120 6.08 14.03 2.78
C PHE A 120 7.03 13.51 1.69
N LEU A 121 8.07 12.80 2.11
CA LEU A 121 9.14 12.38 1.21
C LEU A 121 8.82 11.07 0.47
N ALA A 122 8.18 10.13 1.18
CA ALA A 122 7.82 8.82 0.64
C ALA A 122 6.69 8.17 1.48
N PRO A 123 6.07 7.08 1.01
CA PRO A 123 5.12 6.31 1.83
C PRO A 123 5.75 5.92 3.17
N LYS A 124 5.11 6.29 4.29
CA LYS A 124 5.57 6.06 5.66
C LYS A 124 6.91 6.77 5.98
N SER A 125 7.20 7.88 5.31
CA SER A 125 8.36 8.74 5.54
C SER A 125 7.94 10.21 5.47
N TYR A 126 7.64 10.80 6.63
CA TYR A 126 7.19 12.18 6.72
C TYR A 126 7.55 12.84 8.06
N CYS A 127 7.62 14.16 8.02
CA CYS A 127 7.76 15.03 9.19
C CYS A 127 6.65 16.07 9.15
N ILE A 128 5.85 16.13 10.21
CA ILE A 128 4.72 17.05 10.35
C ILE A 128 4.98 17.90 11.58
N HIS A 129 4.83 19.21 11.45
CA HIS A 129 4.68 20.09 12.60
C HIS A 129 3.22 20.52 12.68
N ALA A 130 2.59 20.10 13.76
CA ALA A 130 1.16 20.21 13.98
C ALA A 130 0.87 20.82 15.35
N LEU A 131 -0.39 21.22 15.52
CA LEU A 131 -0.97 21.49 16.81
C LEU A 131 -1.88 20.32 17.19
N HIS A 132 -1.66 19.82 18.41
CA HIS A 132 -2.50 18.83 19.05
C HIS A 132 -2.90 19.39 20.43
N GLU A 133 -4.20 19.60 20.67
CA GLU A 133 -4.72 20.17 21.92
C GLU A 133 -3.99 21.46 22.38
N ASP A 134 -3.77 22.38 21.43
CA ASP A 134 -3.08 23.66 21.64
C ASP A 134 -1.59 23.58 21.96
N LYS A 135 -0.99 22.39 21.81
CA LYS A 135 0.45 22.18 21.94
C LYS A 135 1.07 21.95 20.58
N GLU A 136 2.17 22.65 20.32
CA GLU A 136 2.97 22.38 19.13
C GLU A 136 3.70 21.04 19.29
N GLU A 137 3.60 20.21 18.26
CA GLU A 137 4.26 18.91 18.20
C GLU A 137 4.92 18.72 16.85
N ILE A 138 6.12 18.12 16.87
CA ILE A 138 6.81 17.64 15.67
C ILE A 138 6.67 16.12 15.63
N ILE A 139 5.89 15.63 14.68
CA ILE A 139 5.62 14.21 14.48
C ILE A 139 6.46 13.73 13.30
N MET A 140 7.38 12.81 13.59
CA MET A 140 8.20 12.15 12.58
C MET A 140 7.81 10.68 12.45
N LYS A 141 7.54 10.24 11.22
CA LYS A 141 7.29 8.83 10.91
C LYS A 141 8.24 8.41 9.81
N HIS A 142 9.01 7.35 10.08
CA HIS A 142 9.91 6.77 9.11
C HIS A 142 9.81 5.25 9.13
N LYS A 143 9.76 4.64 7.96
CA LYS A 143 9.76 3.19 7.81
C LYS A 143 11.18 2.65 7.94
N GLY A 144 11.35 1.66 8.83
CA GLY A 144 12.58 0.90 8.93
C GLY A 144 13.43 1.26 10.15
N PRO A 145 14.69 0.77 10.20
CA PRO A 145 15.52 0.78 11.40
C PRO A 145 15.94 2.18 11.85
N VAL A 146 16.05 3.12 10.91
CA VAL A 146 16.48 4.51 11.16
C VAL A 146 15.44 5.38 11.88
N ARG A 147 14.22 4.86 12.12
CA ARG A 147 13.11 5.61 12.72
C ARG A 147 13.43 6.31 14.04
N LYS A 148 14.38 5.78 14.82
CA LYS A 148 14.76 6.29 16.14
C LYS A 148 15.83 7.39 16.09
N VAL A 149 16.55 7.48 14.98
CA VAL A 149 17.74 8.35 14.84
C VAL A 149 17.58 9.43 13.78
N ILE A 150 16.55 9.32 12.92
CA ILE A 150 16.24 10.35 11.94
C ILE A 150 15.73 11.62 12.62
N THR A 151 16.17 12.78 12.14
CA THR A 151 15.83 14.09 12.70
C THR A 151 14.99 14.91 11.72
N LYS A 152 14.43 16.04 12.18
CA LYS A 152 13.72 17.00 11.31
C LYS A 152 14.64 17.52 10.20
N ASP A 153 15.89 17.84 10.54
CA ASP A 153 16.88 18.33 9.58
C ASP A 153 17.15 17.31 8.47
N SER A 154 17.10 16.01 8.77
CA SER A 154 17.18 14.97 7.74
C SER A 154 16.08 15.12 6.69
N TYR A 155 14.85 15.47 7.07
CA TYR A 155 13.76 15.71 6.12
C TYR A 155 13.96 17.00 5.31
N ILE A 156 14.40 18.08 5.98
CA ILE A 156 14.64 19.39 5.35
C ILE A 156 15.78 19.27 4.32
N ASN A 157 16.89 18.65 4.69
CA ASN A 157 18.05 18.46 3.81
C ASN A 157 17.69 17.59 2.60
N GLN A 158 16.88 16.55 2.79
CA GLN A 158 16.42 15.70 1.69
C GLN A 158 15.42 16.41 0.78
N LEU A 159 14.60 17.32 1.32
CA LEU A 159 13.70 18.16 0.53
C LEU A 159 14.50 19.16 -0.32
N ALA A 160 15.56 19.74 0.25
CA ALA A 160 16.45 20.65 -0.45
C ALA A 160 17.28 19.95 -1.54
N ASP A 161 17.75 18.72 -1.26
CA ASP A 161 18.46 17.87 -2.23
C ASP A 161 17.88 16.44 -2.22
N PRO A 162 17.02 16.11 -3.21
CA PRO A 162 16.44 14.76 -3.34
C PRO A 162 17.46 13.65 -3.61
N THR A 163 18.65 14.01 -4.11
CA THR A 163 19.74 13.07 -4.41
C THR A 163 20.61 12.77 -3.19
N LEU A 164 20.48 13.57 -2.13
CA LEU A 164 21.22 13.41 -0.89
C LEU A 164 21.04 12.00 -0.33
N LYS A 165 22.16 11.44 0.13
CA LYS A 165 22.21 10.16 0.84
C LYS A 165 22.73 10.39 2.24
N GLN A 166 21.90 10.09 3.22
CA GLN A 166 22.22 10.27 4.64
C GLN A 166 22.53 8.93 5.28
N GLN A 167 23.59 8.89 6.09
CA GLN A 167 24.07 7.67 6.71
C GLN A 167 23.75 7.67 8.20
N PHE A 168 23.13 6.59 8.68
CA PHE A 168 22.68 6.45 10.05
C PHE A 168 23.19 5.15 10.66
N SER A 169 23.76 5.23 11.86
CA SER A 169 24.13 4.06 12.65
C SER A 169 23.00 3.70 13.61
N CYS A 170 22.49 2.48 13.51
CA CYS A 170 21.40 1.99 14.34
C CYS A 170 21.81 0.70 15.05
N SER A 171 21.46 0.57 16.33
CA SER A 171 21.65 -0.70 17.05
C SER A 171 20.48 -1.65 16.79
N ALA A 172 20.83 -2.90 16.52
CA ALA A 172 19.95 -4.04 16.62
C ALA A 172 20.31 -4.76 17.93
N ASP A 173 19.53 -4.52 18.97
CA ASP A 173 19.86 -4.96 20.33
C ASP A 173 19.74 -6.49 20.53
N PHE A 174 19.06 -7.18 19.61
CA PHE A 174 18.83 -8.62 19.63
C PHE A 174 19.29 -9.28 18.32
N HIS A 175 20.50 -8.94 17.85
CA HIS A 175 21.07 -9.64 16.70
C HIS A 175 21.40 -11.08 17.09
N ARG A 176 20.88 -12.04 16.32
CA ARG A 176 21.17 -13.46 16.51
C ARG A 176 22.41 -13.80 15.70
N ASP A 177 23.51 -14.05 16.38
CA ASP A 177 24.69 -14.65 15.77
C ASP A 177 24.54 -16.16 15.87
N PHE A 178 24.05 -16.76 14.78
CA PHE A 178 23.87 -18.19 14.73
C PHE A 178 25.19 -18.95 14.76
N LYS A 179 26.31 -18.36 14.33
CA LYS A 179 27.62 -19.05 14.30
C LYS A 179 28.17 -19.23 15.71
N ASN A 180 28.08 -18.18 16.53
CA ASN A 180 28.55 -18.21 17.91
C ASN A 180 27.44 -18.56 18.92
N LEU A 181 26.23 -18.87 18.42
CA LEU A 181 25.04 -19.19 19.21
C LEU A 181 24.71 -18.15 20.30
N CYS A 182 24.98 -16.88 20.02
CA CYS A 182 24.79 -15.80 20.96
C CYS A 182 23.83 -14.73 20.43
N VAL A 183 23.30 -13.94 21.36
CA VAL A 183 22.53 -12.73 21.04
C VAL A 183 23.39 -11.54 21.40
N GLU A 184 23.68 -10.71 20.41
CA GLU A 184 24.54 -9.55 20.56
C GLU A 184 23.86 -8.26 20.11
N LYS A 185 24.37 -7.15 20.62
CA LYS A 185 24.00 -5.82 20.12
C LYS A 185 24.85 -5.53 18.88
N LYS A 186 24.24 -5.52 17.71
CA LYS A 186 24.93 -5.20 16.45
C LYS A 186 24.66 -3.77 16.01
N ILE A 187 25.71 -3.02 15.71
CA ILE A 187 25.58 -1.71 15.09
C ILE A 187 25.59 -1.90 13.58
N ASN A 188 24.50 -1.50 12.93
CA ASN A 188 24.38 -1.54 11.48
C ASN A 188 24.31 -0.11 10.95
N THR A 189 24.93 0.11 9.80
CA THR A 189 24.87 1.39 9.11
C THR A 189 23.90 1.32 7.94
N TYR A 190 22.98 2.28 7.88
CA TYR A 190 21.95 2.41 6.87
C TYR A 190 22.14 3.69 6.07
N VAL A 191 22.00 3.59 4.75
CA VAL A 191 21.98 4.74 3.86
C VAL A 191 20.54 5.02 3.44
N VAL A 192 20.07 6.23 3.69
CA VAL A 192 18.70 6.68 3.44
C VAL A 192 18.73 7.78 2.39
N GLY A 193 17.85 7.69 1.40
CA GLY A 193 17.67 8.70 0.36
C GLY A 193 16.51 8.33 -0.56
N ILE A 194 15.92 9.32 -1.23
CA ILE A 194 14.73 9.14 -2.08
C ILE A 194 15.11 8.85 -3.53
N GLY A 195 16.24 9.38 -4.00
CA GLY A 195 16.62 9.39 -5.42
C GLY A 195 16.69 8.06 -6.16
N ASN A 196 16.73 6.92 -5.45
CA ASN A 196 16.79 5.58 -6.06
C ASN A 196 15.51 4.75 -5.85
N SER A 197 14.34 5.40 -5.71
CA SER A 197 13.07 4.69 -5.54
C SER A 197 12.65 3.97 -6.82
N THR A 198 12.57 2.64 -6.78
CA THR A 198 11.94 1.84 -7.86
C THR A 198 10.42 2.04 -7.94
N LYS A 199 9.83 2.76 -6.99
CA LYS A 199 8.38 2.88 -6.81
C LYS A 199 7.82 4.22 -7.27
N ARG A 200 8.67 5.23 -7.44
CA ARG A 200 8.28 6.61 -7.75
C ARG A 200 9.40 7.31 -8.50
N GLU A 201 9.05 8.04 -9.54
CA GLU A 201 9.97 8.90 -10.29
C GLU A 201 9.87 10.34 -9.76
N LEU A 202 11.01 11.01 -9.64
CA LEU A 202 11.06 12.42 -9.26
C LEU A 202 10.56 13.31 -10.41
N VAL A 203 9.82 14.37 -10.08
CA VAL A 203 9.28 15.36 -11.03
C VAL A 203 9.84 16.72 -10.65
N TYR A 204 10.42 17.39 -11.64
CA TYR A 204 11.03 18.71 -11.50
C TYR A 204 10.27 19.73 -12.35
N ASP A 205 10.28 21.00 -11.93
CA ASP A 205 9.81 22.11 -12.76
C ASP A 205 10.86 22.55 -13.79
N GLU A 206 10.55 23.60 -14.54
CA GLU A 206 11.42 24.17 -15.58
C GLU A 206 12.74 24.73 -15.01
N ASP A 207 12.74 25.16 -13.75
CA ASP A 207 13.89 25.71 -13.05
C ASP A 207 14.76 24.63 -12.39
N GLY A 208 14.36 23.35 -12.51
CA GLY A 208 15.05 22.21 -11.91
C GLY A 208 14.75 22.02 -10.42
N THR A 209 13.74 22.70 -9.88
CA THR A 209 13.27 22.52 -8.50
C THR A 209 12.39 21.28 -8.42
N TRP A 210 12.59 20.47 -7.37
CA TRP A 210 11.79 19.28 -7.15
C TRP A 210 10.37 19.65 -6.70
N ILE A 211 9.37 19.30 -7.51
CA ILE A 211 7.95 19.65 -7.26
C ILE A 211 7.10 18.44 -6.83
N GLY A 212 7.61 17.22 -6.97
CA GLY A 212 6.89 16.04 -6.50
C GLY A 212 7.36 14.72 -7.09
N THR A 213 6.52 13.70 -6.99
CA THR A 213 6.83 12.37 -7.54
C THR A 213 5.63 11.77 -8.24
N LYS A 214 5.87 11.08 -9.34
CA LYS A 214 4.86 10.32 -10.08
C LYS A 214 5.10 8.82 -9.94
N PRO A 215 4.07 7.97 -10.02
CA PRO A 215 4.29 6.54 -10.14
C PRO A 215 5.09 6.23 -11.41
N PRO A 216 5.93 5.18 -11.41
CA PRO A 216 6.59 4.73 -12.63
C PRO A 216 5.54 4.34 -13.66
N HIS A 217 5.79 4.68 -14.92
CA HIS A 217 4.87 4.33 -16.00
C HIS A 217 4.93 2.82 -16.28
N ILE A 218 3.80 2.13 -16.13
CA ILE A 218 3.63 0.74 -16.55
C ILE A 218 2.93 0.80 -17.92
N GLY A 219 3.70 0.86 -18.99
CA GLY A 219 3.20 0.84 -20.38
C GLY A 219 2.71 -0.55 -20.85
N GLU A 220 2.11 -0.62 -22.04
CA GLU A 220 1.63 -1.88 -22.64
C GLU A 220 2.77 -2.88 -22.88
N ASP A 221 3.97 -2.41 -23.19
CA ASP A 221 5.21 -3.21 -23.30
C ASP A 221 5.85 -3.55 -21.94
N SER A 222 5.29 -3.05 -20.84
CA SER A 222 5.81 -3.20 -19.47
C SER A 222 5.11 -4.33 -18.69
N ILE A 223 4.20 -5.06 -19.32
CA ILE A 223 3.66 -6.31 -18.76
C ILE A 223 4.79 -7.28 -18.39
N ASP A 224 5.86 -7.35 -19.19
CA ASP A 224 7.06 -8.16 -18.91
C ASP A 224 7.93 -7.61 -17.76
N SER A 225 7.75 -6.34 -17.39
CA SER A 225 8.41 -5.71 -16.22
C SER A 225 7.62 -5.87 -14.92
N ILE A 226 6.39 -6.42 -14.99
CA ILE A 226 5.62 -6.80 -13.82
C ILE A 226 6.26 -8.04 -13.21
N HIS A 227 6.31 -8.11 -11.88
CA HIS A 227 6.76 -9.31 -11.17
C HIS A 227 6.09 -10.57 -11.77
N PRO A 228 6.83 -11.62 -12.15
CA PRO A 228 6.31 -12.74 -12.97
C PRO A 228 5.02 -13.38 -12.43
N THR A 229 4.86 -13.39 -11.11
CA THR A 229 3.63 -13.85 -10.44
C THR A 229 2.41 -12.98 -10.76
N ALA A 230 2.55 -11.65 -10.70
CA ALA A 230 1.46 -10.73 -11.00
C ALA A 230 1.10 -10.75 -12.48
N HIS A 231 2.09 -10.88 -13.38
CA HIS A 231 1.85 -11.13 -14.80
C HIS A 231 0.94 -12.35 -15.02
N LYS A 232 1.31 -13.52 -14.45
CA LYS A 232 0.54 -14.77 -14.56
C LYS A 232 -0.89 -14.64 -14.04
N VAL A 233 -1.08 -13.91 -12.94
CA VAL A 233 -2.42 -13.68 -12.37
C VAL A 233 -3.25 -12.80 -13.30
N ILE A 234 -2.69 -11.70 -13.79
CA ILE A 234 -3.40 -10.75 -14.69
C ILE A 234 -3.77 -11.44 -16.00
N THR A 235 -2.82 -12.11 -16.65
CA THR A 235 -3.10 -12.88 -17.88
C THR A 235 -4.12 -13.99 -17.64
N GLY A 236 -4.06 -14.69 -16.50
CA GLY A 236 -5.06 -15.68 -16.11
C GLY A 236 -6.46 -15.10 -15.94
N ILE A 237 -6.58 -13.91 -15.31
CA ILE A 237 -7.87 -13.21 -15.14
C ILE A 237 -8.40 -12.73 -16.49
N LEU A 238 -7.57 -12.11 -17.33
CA LEU A 238 -7.94 -11.64 -18.66
C LEU A 238 -8.39 -12.80 -19.56
N GLY A 239 -7.70 -13.94 -19.53
CA GLY A 239 -8.10 -15.14 -20.25
C GLY A 239 -9.46 -15.68 -19.79
N LYS A 240 -9.70 -15.70 -18.47
CA LYS A 240 -11.02 -16.08 -17.91
C LYS A 240 -12.11 -15.09 -18.30
N MET A 241 -11.85 -13.78 -18.26
CA MET A 241 -12.78 -12.74 -18.72
C MET A 241 -13.13 -12.93 -20.19
N ASN A 242 -12.15 -13.11 -21.07
CA ASN A 242 -12.38 -13.34 -22.50
C ASN A 242 -13.20 -14.62 -22.75
N ASN A 243 -12.93 -15.69 -22.00
CA ASN A 243 -13.72 -16.91 -22.07
C ASN A 243 -15.15 -16.72 -21.56
N LEU A 244 -15.34 -15.93 -20.49
CA LEU A 244 -16.66 -15.57 -19.97
C LEU A 244 -17.43 -14.69 -20.96
N THR A 245 -16.81 -13.68 -21.55
CA THR A 245 -17.41 -12.83 -22.60
C THR A 245 -17.82 -13.66 -23.81
N LYS A 246 -16.96 -14.58 -24.27
CA LYS A 246 -17.31 -15.53 -25.35
C LYS A 246 -18.48 -16.43 -24.95
N LYS A 247 -18.50 -16.95 -23.71
CA LYS A 247 -19.61 -17.78 -23.20
C LYS A 247 -20.91 -17.00 -23.04
N CYS A 248 -20.86 -15.72 -22.67
CA CYS A 248 -22.02 -14.85 -22.62
C CYS A 248 -22.55 -14.55 -24.03
N ASN A 249 -21.66 -14.28 -24.99
CA ASN A 249 -22.05 -14.05 -26.39
C ASN A 249 -22.55 -15.33 -27.10
N LEU A 250 -22.26 -16.52 -26.56
CA LEU A 250 -22.79 -17.81 -27.03
C LEU A 250 -24.16 -18.17 -26.42
N LYS A 251 -24.66 -17.38 -25.44
CA LYS A 251 -25.93 -17.65 -24.74
C LYS A 251 -27.11 -16.79 -25.23
N ASP A 252 -26.98 -16.07 -26.33
CA ASP A 252 -28.13 -15.41 -26.98
C ASP A 252 -28.98 -16.42 -27.78
N HIS A 253 -29.51 -17.43 -27.08
CA HIS A 253 -30.80 -18.00 -27.45
C HIS A 253 -31.86 -17.01 -26.95
N LYS A 254 -32.35 -16.19 -27.90
CA LYS A 254 -33.55 -15.35 -27.84
C LYS A 254 -34.45 -15.64 -26.62
N SER A 255 -34.33 -14.86 -25.55
CA SER A 255 -35.39 -14.75 -24.56
C SER A 255 -36.33 -13.61 -24.98
N ASP A 256 -37.63 -13.81 -24.75
CA ASP A 256 -38.73 -12.96 -25.23
C ASP A 256 -38.74 -11.52 -24.68
N ASP A 257 -37.75 -11.11 -23.87
CA ASP A 257 -37.67 -9.77 -23.28
C ASP A 257 -37.19 -8.68 -24.27
N ASP A 258 -36.52 -9.05 -25.37
CA ASP A 258 -36.07 -8.11 -26.40
C ASP A 258 -37.23 -7.46 -27.20
N LYS A 259 -38.43 -8.06 -27.16
CA LYS A 259 -39.63 -7.44 -27.76
C LYS A 259 -40.14 -6.25 -26.94
N LYS A 260 -39.99 -6.25 -25.61
CA LYS A 260 -40.45 -5.16 -24.75
C LYS A 260 -39.58 -3.89 -24.86
N ILE A 261 -38.29 -4.04 -25.13
CA ILE A 261 -37.34 -2.90 -25.24
C ILE A 261 -37.52 -2.14 -26.57
N LYS A 262 -37.90 -2.83 -27.66
CA LYS A 262 -38.15 -2.19 -28.96
C LYS A 262 -39.39 -1.29 -28.96
N ASP A 263 -40.43 -1.66 -28.21
CA ASP A 263 -41.64 -0.83 -28.07
C ASP A 263 -41.41 0.42 -27.22
N TYR A 264 -40.48 0.38 -26.26
CA TYR A 264 -40.12 1.54 -25.44
C TYR A 264 -39.35 2.60 -26.23
N LYS A 265 -38.39 2.19 -27.08
CA LYS A 265 -37.60 3.10 -27.93
C LYS A 265 -38.43 3.79 -29.02
N LYS A 266 -39.52 3.16 -29.48
CA LYS A 266 -40.45 3.78 -30.45
C LYS A 266 -41.24 4.94 -29.83
N ARG A 267 -41.56 4.87 -28.54
CA ARG A 267 -42.28 5.94 -27.79
C ARG A 267 -41.41 7.16 -27.48
N GLU A 268 -40.10 7.00 -27.20
CA GLU A 268 -39.21 8.15 -26.95
C GLU A 268 -38.90 8.99 -28.20
N SER A 269 -38.88 8.37 -29.38
CA SER A 269 -38.59 9.06 -30.65
C SER A 269 -39.67 10.08 -31.08
N HIS A 270 -40.87 10.00 -30.50
CA HIS A 270 -41.95 10.98 -30.73
C HIS A 270 -41.95 12.15 -29.73
N GLN A 271 -41.26 12.04 -28.59
CA GLN A 271 -41.17 13.15 -27.62
C GLN A 271 -39.98 14.10 -27.88
N THR A 272 -38.90 13.64 -28.49
CA THR A 272 -37.67 14.44 -28.66
C THR A 272 -37.67 15.40 -29.85
N LYS A 273 -38.63 15.31 -30.78
CA LYS A 273 -38.76 16.29 -31.89
C LYS A 273 -39.34 17.65 -31.45
N LYS A 274 -39.81 17.80 -30.20
CA LYS A 274 -40.52 19.01 -29.75
C LYS A 274 -39.69 20.03 -28.94
N LYS A 275 -38.40 19.75 -28.62
CA LYS A 275 -37.61 20.61 -27.70
C LYS A 275 -36.28 21.19 -28.24
N LYS A 276 -35.91 20.96 -29.50
CA LYS A 276 -34.75 21.62 -30.13
C LYS A 276 -35.19 22.78 -31.03
N ALA A 277 -35.75 23.81 -30.42
CA ALA A 277 -35.85 25.15 -30.99
C ALA A 277 -35.67 26.15 -29.84
N ASP A 278 -34.42 26.48 -29.51
CA ASP A 278 -33.98 27.87 -29.29
C ASP A 278 -32.50 27.97 -28.81
N LYS A 279 -31.69 28.52 -29.73
CA LYS A 279 -30.57 29.50 -29.62
C LYS A 279 -30.27 30.07 -28.21
N LYS A 280 -29.02 30.38 -27.77
CA LYS A 280 -27.96 31.28 -28.35
C LYS A 280 -26.71 31.24 -27.41
N LYS A 281 -25.48 31.03 -27.91
CA LYS A 281 -24.29 31.93 -28.07
C LYS A 281 -23.48 32.40 -26.80
N PRO A 282 -22.14 32.64 -26.93
CA PRO A 282 -21.13 32.46 -25.88
C PRO A 282 -20.52 33.77 -25.32
N VAL A 283 -19.82 33.69 -24.18
CA VAL A 283 -18.97 34.77 -23.65
C VAL A 283 -17.63 34.22 -23.14
N ASN A 284 -16.57 34.94 -23.49
CA ASN A 284 -15.15 34.67 -23.32
C ASN A 284 -14.62 35.40 -22.06
N LYS A 285 -13.80 34.78 -21.18
CA LYS A 285 -12.93 35.50 -20.23
C LYS A 285 -11.62 34.75 -19.94
N LYS A 286 -10.52 35.48 -20.19
CA LYS A 286 -9.12 35.21 -19.81
C LYS A 286 -8.98 34.90 -18.31
N LYS A 287 -8.04 34.02 -17.93
CA LYS A 287 -7.46 33.97 -16.58
C LYS A 287 -5.97 34.29 -16.65
N LYS A 288 -5.58 35.25 -15.80
CA LYS A 288 -4.21 35.65 -15.47
C LYS A 288 -3.51 34.52 -14.70
N ALA A 289 -2.21 34.42 -14.93
CA ALA A 289 -1.27 33.72 -14.06
C ALA A 289 -1.10 34.51 -12.76
N ASP A 290 -1.27 33.85 -11.63
CA ASP A 290 -0.79 34.33 -10.33
C ASP A 290 0.03 33.20 -9.68
N SER A 291 1.19 33.63 -9.18
CA SER A 291 2.27 32.93 -8.49
C SER A 291 1.83 32.07 -7.31
N ILE A 292 2.37 30.86 -7.18
CA ILE A 292 2.19 29.99 -6.01
C ILE A 292 3.53 29.85 -5.27
N LEU A 293 3.63 30.54 -4.14
CA LEU A 293 4.57 30.23 -3.06
C LEU A 293 3.83 30.52 -1.74
N GLN A 294 3.97 29.58 -0.80
CA GLN A 294 3.45 29.56 0.57
C GLN A 294 2.04 28.98 0.79
N VAL A 295 2.00 27.69 1.15
CA VAL A 295 0.87 27.09 1.87
C VAL A 295 1.00 27.47 3.35
N LYS A 296 0.20 28.44 3.80
CA LYS A 296 -0.27 28.56 5.18
C LYS A 296 -1.61 27.85 5.25
N VAL A 297 -1.75 26.81 6.07
CA VAL A 297 -3.08 26.29 6.43
C VAL A 297 -3.25 26.40 7.93
N LYS A 298 -4.40 26.98 8.33
CA LYS A 298 -5.09 27.18 9.64
C LYS A 298 -6.21 26.13 9.80
N GLY A 299 -6.42 25.53 10.99
CA GLY A 299 -7.62 24.74 11.32
C GLY A 299 -7.46 23.33 11.95
N TYR A 300 -7.52 23.27 13.28
CA TYR A 300 -7.63 22.17 14.27
C TYR A 300 -8.78 21.17 14.14
N TRP A 301 -8.64 19.94 14.67
CA TRP A 301 -9.37 19.42 15.87
C TRP A 301 -9.42 17.89 15.97
N GLN A 302 -9.25 17.34 17.19
CA GLN A 302 -9.28 15.91 17.56
C GLN A 302 -10.49 15.56 18.44
N PHE A 303 -10.72 14.26 18.68
CA PHE A 303 -11.75 13.71 19.58
C PHE A 303 -11.20 12.97 20.81
N PRO A 304 -11.99 12.92 21.91
CA PRO A 304 -11.57 12.62 23.27
C PRO A 304 -11.42 11.12 23.57
N ILE A 305 -10.70 10.86 24.67
CA ILE A 305 -10.53 9.58 25.35
C ILE A 305 -11.65 9.46 26.40
N ASN A 306 -12.40 8.35 26.39
CA ASN A 306 -13.19 7.92 27.55
C ASN A 306 -12.52 6.70 28.17
N ASN A 307 -12.07 6.87 29.41
CA ASN A 307 -11.77 5.79 30.33
C ASN A 307 -13.08 5.45 31.05
N ASP A 308 -13.70 4.32 30.72
CA ASP A 308 -14.60 3.66 31.67
C ASP A 308 -14.43 2.13 31.57
N PRO A 309 -14.09 1.44 32.66
CA PRO A 309 -13.90 0.00 32.68
C PRO A 309 -15.17 -0.67 33.21
N LEU A 310 -16.25 -0.73 32.42
CA LEU A 310 -17.42 -1.56 32.70
C LEU A 310 -18.25 -1.66 31.41
N ASP A 311 -17.97 -2.68 30.60
CA ASP A 311 -19.01 -3.49 29.94
C ASP A 311 -18.34 -4.72 29.31
N LEU A 312 -18.88 -5.88 29.68
CA LEU A 312 -18.42 -7.26 29.39
C LEU A 312 -18.33 -7.58 27.89
#